data_AF-A0A0G4MP38-F1
#
_entry.id   AF-A0A0G4MP38-F1
#
_cell.length_a   1.000
_cell.length_b   1.000
_cell.length_c   1.000
_cell.angle_alpha   90.00
_cell.angle_beta   90.00
_cell.angle_gamma   90.00
#
_symmetry.space_group_name_H-M   'P 1'
#
loop_
_entity.id
_entity.type
_entity.pdbx_description
1 polymer ?
#
loop_
_entity_poly.entity_id
_entity_poly.type
_entity_poly.pdbx_seq_one_letter_code
_entity_poly.pdbx_strand_id
1 'polypeptide(L)'
;MVMATVALEQYAPPTINYDRSYHTILKTKQQYADHAPANNAVITPKQLIGEALRRRVESIDTESCGAGEEDTFFVADLGEVYRQHMRWKLNLPRVKPFYAVKCNPDPRVIELLAALGTGFDCASKWEIDQILNMGLTPERIIYAQPCKTNSYLRYVKTQGVKQMTFDNADELYKIAKLYPGAELFLRIMTDDESSLCRFSMKFGASKEIAGELLALAKDLGLNVVGVSFHVGSGASDPMAFYKAVHDSYLVFEQGRAFGFNMKTLDIGGGFCDDSFEDMAAVLRGALDEYFPPSSN
;
A
#
# COMPACT_ATOMS: atom_id res chain seq x y z
N MET A 1 1.56 6.04 -5.86
CA MET A 1 2.16 5.26 -4.76
C MET A 1 1.05 4.47 -4.08
N VAL A 2 1.04 3.15 -4.24
CA VAL A 2 0.04 2.23 -3.67
C VAL A 2 0.68 1.57 -2.45
N MET A 3 0.05 1.67 -1.27
CA MET A 3 0.36 0.77 -0.17
C MET A 3 -0.45 -0.51 -0.41
N ALA A 4 0.02 -1.67 0.04
CA ALA A 4 -0.75 -2.87 -0.20
C ALA A 4 -0.65 -3.86 0.95
N THR A 5 -1.78 -4.47 1.25
CA THR A 5 -1.95 -5.38 2.37
C THR A 5 -2.18 -6.79 1.84
N VAL A 6 -1.34 -7.73 2.25
CA VAL A 6 -1.55 -9.17 2.06
C VAL A 6 -2.30 -9.70 3.26
N ALA A 7 -3.53 -10.17 3.06
CA ALA A 7 -4.24 -10.96 4.07
C ALA A 7 -3.78 -12.42 3.96
N LEU A 8 -3.32 -12.99 5.07
CA LEU A 8 -2.96 -14.40 5.21
C LEU A 8 -4.08 -15.08 5.99
N GLU A 9 -4.99 -15.76 5.31
CA GLU A 9 -5.99 -16.60 5.98
C GLU A 9 -5.30 -17.87 6.51
N GLN A 10 -5.01 -17.92 7.81
CA GLN A 10 -4.54 -19.10 8.59
C GLN A 10 -3.25 -19.80 8.09
N TYR A 11 -2.12 -19.45 8.70
CA TYR A 11 -0.79 -19.98 8.41
C TYR A 11 -0.47 -21.29 9.17
N ALA A 12 0.19 -22.24 8.49
CA ALA A 12 0.91 -23.35 9.10
C ALA A 12 2.40 -23.29 8.67
N PRO A 13 3.37 -23.45 9.59
CA PRO A 13 4.78 -23.24 9.29
C PRO A 13 5.33 -24.30 8.32
N PRO A 14 6.12 -23.92 7.30
CA PRO A 14 6.80 -24.88 6.43
C PRO A 14 8.04 -25.47 7.11
N THR A 15 8.25 -26.77 6.92
CA THR A 15 9.51 -27.45 7.23
C THR A 15 10.53 -27.17 6.12
N ILE A 16 11.50 -26.30 6.37
CA ILE A 16 12.54 -25.95 5.38
C ILE A 16 13.66 -26.99 5.40
N ASN A 17 13.85 -27.71 4.28
CA ASN A 17 15.08 -28.44 3.98
C ASN A 17 15.98 -27.55 3.12
N TYR A 18 17.21 -27.35 3.57
CA TYR A 18 18.25 -26.63 2.83
C TYR A 18 18.71 -27.48 1.64
N ASP A 19 18.39 -27.07 0.41
CA ASP A 19 19.23 -27.41 -0.74
C ASP A 19 19.33 -26.25 -1.73
N ARG A 20 20.55 -25.98 -2.18
CA ARG A 20 20.95 -24.87 -3.05
C ARG A 20 20.85 -25.30 -4.51
N SER A 21 20.05 -24.60 -5.31
CA SER A 21 20.36 -24.38 -6.73
C SER A 21 19.56 -23.21 -7.31
N TYR A 22 20.20 -22.05 -7.46
CA TYR A 22 19.67 -20.93 -8.24
C TYR A 22 20.33 -20.93 -9.61
N HIS A 23 19.61 -21.41 -10.63
CA HIS A 23 19.90 -21.05 -12.01
C HIS A 23 18.65 -21.21 -12.90
N THR A 24 18.41 -20.14 -13.67
CA THR A 24 17.58 -20.06 -14.89
C THR A 24 16.09 -19.83 -14.65
N ILE A 25 15.59 -18.66 -15.10
CA ILE A 25 14.58 -18.52 -16.17
C ILE A 25 14.52 -17.03 -16.56
N LEU A 26 15.19 -16.71 -17.68
CA LEU A 26 14.85 -15.58 -18.55
C LEU A 26 14.62 -16.19 -19.92
N LYS A 27 13.38 -16.13 -20.41
CA LYS A 27 12.96 -16.11 -21.85
C LYS A 27 11.53 -16.63 -21.96
N THR A 28 10.59 -15.71 -22.22
CA THR A 28 9.75 -15.76 -23.44
C THR A 28 8.95 -14.46 -23.55
N LYS A 29 9.36 -13.59 -24.47
CA LYS A 29 8.49 -12.60 -25.11
C LYS A 29 7.85 -13.26 -26.33
N GLN A 30 6.69 -12.73 -26.72
CA GLN A 30 6.01 -12.86 -28.01
C GLN A 30 5.18 -14.12 -28.23
N GLN A 31 3.85 -13.93 -28.23
CA GLN A 31 2.97 -14.17 -29.38
C GLN A 31 1.51 -14.04 -28.92
N TYR A 32 0.84 -12.93 -29.20
CA TYR A 32 -0.60 -12.85 -29.48
C TYR A 32 -0.88 -11.46 -30.05
N ALA A 33 -0.62 -11.30 -31.34
CA ALA A 33 -1.22 -10.26 -32.17
C ALA A 33 -1.59 -10.94 -33.48
N ASP A 34 -2.88 -10.91 -33.79
CA ASP A 34 -3.45 -10.70 -35.12
C ASP A 34 -4.80 -11.40 -35.21
N HIS A 35 -5.86 -10.59 -35.09
CA HIS A 35 -7.05 -10.59 -35.95
C HIS A 35 -8.11 -9.63 -35.37
N ALA A 36 -8.07 -8.38 -35.81
CA ALA A 36 -9.19 -7.45 -35.68
C ALA A 36 -9.40 -6.73 -37.03
N PRO A 37 -10.65 -6.62 -37.52
CA PRO A 37 -10.93 -5.99 -38.80
C PRO A 37 -10.78 -4.47 -38.72
N ALA A 38 -10.30 -3.88 -39.83
CA ALA A 38 -10.07 -2.45 -39.99
C ALA A 38 -11.38 -1.71 -40.30
N ASN A 39 -11.82 -0.83 -39.38
CA ASN A 39 -12.31 0.55 -39.63
C ASN A 39 -13.00 1.09 -38.36
N ASN A 40 -12.20 1.52 -37.41
CA ASN A 40 -12.49 2.61 -36.47
C ASN A 40 -11.12 3.08 -36.00
N ALA A 41 -10.73 4.32 -36.30
CA ALA A 41 -9.46 4.84 -35.80
C ALA A 41 -9.50 4.77 -34.27
N VAL A 42 -8.68 3.90 -33.68
CA VAL A 42 -8.63 3.75 -32.22
C VAL A 42 -8.08 5.06 -31.65
N ILE A 43 -8.96 5.86 -31.05
CA ILE A 43 -8.56 7.11 -30.40
C ILE A 43 -7.70 6.74 -29.20
N THR A 44 -6.45 7.21 -29.18
CA THR A 44 -5.51 6.96 -28.11
C THR A 44 -5.78 7.86 -26.90
N PRO A 45 -5.44 7.43 -25.66
CA PRO A 45 -5.56 8.31 -24.49
C PRO A 45 -4.82 9.64 -24.65
N LYS A 46 -3.64 9.63 -25.30
CA LYS A 46 -2.86 10.83 -25.61
C LYS A 46 -3.62 11.80 -26.51
N GLN A 47 -4.38 11.30 -27.49
CA GLN A 47 -5.24 12.13 -28.34
C GLN A 47 -6.38 12.74 -27.55
N LEU A 48 -7.08 11.95 -26.72
CA LEU A 48 -8.17 12.45 -25.86
C LEU A 48 -7.69 13.54 -24.89
N ILE A 49 -6.55 13.33 -24.23
CA ILE A 49 -5.94 14.33 -23.35
C ILE A 49 -5.61 15.60 -24.14
N GLY A 50 -4.97 15.45 -25.30
CA GLY A 50 -4.62 16.59 -26.16
C GLY A 50 -5.84 17.37 -26.67
N GLU A 51 -6.93 16.67 -27.01
CA GLU A 51 -8.20 17.29 -27.40
C GLU A 51 -8.87 18.02 -26.24
N ALA A 52 -8.89 17.43 -25.04
CA ALA A 52 -9.43 18.07 -23.85
C ALA A 52 -8.64 19.34 -23.48
N LEU A 53 -7.30 19.28 -23.56
CA LEU A 53 -6.42 20.44 -23.36
C LEU A 53 -6.72 21.55 -24.37
N ARG A 54 -6.70 21.22 -25.68
CA ARG A 54 -6.98 22.20 -26.74
C ARG A 54 -8.36 22.82 -26.58
N ARG A 55 -9.40 22.01 -26.37
CA ARG A 55 -10.77 22.49 -26.19
C ARG A 55 -10.89 23.49 -25.05
N ARG A 56 -10.19 23.24 -23.93
CA ARG A 56 -10.22 24.17 -22.79
C ARG A 56 -9.47 25.47 -23.11
N VAL A 57 -8.28 25.39 -23.70
CA VAL A 57 -7.50 26.57 -24.08
C VAL A 57 -8.23 27.43 -25.10
N GLU A 58 -8.78 26.81 -26.16
CA GLU A 58 -9.53 27.49 -27.22
C GLU A 58 -10.87 28.09 -26.72
N SER A 59 -11.39 27.63 -25.58
CA SER A 59 -12.61 28.18 -24.97
C SER A 59 -12.39 29.47 -24.18
N ILE A 60 -11.14 29.86 -23.93
CA ILE A 60 -10.77 31.03 -23.13
C ILE A 60 -10.37 32.16 -24.07
N ASP A 61 -11.08 33.29 -23.99
CA ASP A 61 -10.69 34.53 -24.67
C ASP A 61 -9.86 35.38 -23.70
N THR A 62 -8.53 35.39 -23.89
CA THR A 62 -7.60 36.08 -22.99
C THR A 62 -7.75 37.60 -22.98
N GLU A 63 -8.43 38.19 -23.97
CA GLU A 63 -8.66 39.64 -24.02
C GLU A 63 -9.91 40.06 -23.23
N SER A 64 -10.82 39.13 -22.94
CA SER A 64 -12.12 39.43 -22.31
C SER A 64 -12.49 38.56 -21.11
N CYS A 65 -11.68 37.55 -20.79
CA CYS A 65 -11.97 36.62 -19.69
C CYS A 65 -11.96 37.29 -18.31
N GLY A 66 -12.81 36.78 -17.42
CA GLY A 66 -12.84 37.20 -16.03
C GLY A 66 -11.62 36.71 -15.23
N ALA A 67 -11.37 37.34 -14.08
CA ALA A 67 -10.32 36.89 -13.17
C ALA A 67 -10.54 35.43 -12.76
N GLY A 68 -9.54 34.56 -12.98
CA GLY A 68 -9.57 33.13 -12.67
C GLY A 68 -10.05 32.22 -13.81
N GLU A 69 -10.56 32.77 -14.92
CA GLU A 69 -11.03 31.94 -16.05
C GLU A 69 -9.89 31.32 -16.87
N GLU A 70 -8.72 31.93 -16.83
CA GLU A 70 -7.47 31.46 -17.44
C GLU A 70 -6.52 30.75 -16.44
N ASP A 71 -7.01 30.42 -15.24
CA ASP A 71 -6.22 29.69 -14.25
C ASP A 71 -5.70 28.35 -14.80
N THR A 72 -4.50 27.98 -14.36
CA THR A 72 -3.90 26.70 -14.70
C THR A 72 -4.81 25.52 -14.35
N PHE A 73 -4.87 24.52 -15.22
CA PHE A 73 -5.73 23.35 -15.06
C PHE A 73 -4.98 22.06 -15.41
N PHE A 74 -5.52 20.92 -14.98
CA PHE A 74 -5.02 19.59 -15.32
C PHE A 74 -6.06 18.80 -16.10
N VAL A 75 -5.60 17.92 -16.98
CA VAL A 75 -6.41 16.85 -17.58
C VAL A 75 -5.85 15.53 -17.08
N ALA A 76 -6.66 14.78 -16.35
CA ALA A 76 -6.28 13.48 -15.79
C ALA A 76 -6.99 12.34 -16.52
N ASP A 77 -6.22 11.34 -16.96
CA ASP A 77 -6.77 10.11 -17.55
C ASP A 77 -7.07 9.09 -16.45
N LEU A 78 -8.33 9.02 -16.01
CA LEU A 78 -8.79 7.98 -15.08
C LEU A 78 -8.69 6.57 -15.68
N GLY A 79 -8.65 6.44 -17.01
CA GLY A 79 -8.36 5.18 -17.68
C GLY A 79 -6.97 4.65 -17.35
N GLU A 80 -6.00 5.52 -17.07
CA GLU A 80 -4.67 5.09 -16.61
C GLU A 80 -4.72 4.51 -15.19
N VAL A 81 -5.47 5.13 -14.29
CA VAL A 81 -5.69 4.59 -12.93
C VAL A 81 -6.32 3.19 -12.99
N TYR A 82 -7.30 2.99 -13.88
CA TYR A 82 -7.90 1.68 -14.12
C TYR A 82 -6.88 0.67 -14.65
N ARG A 83 -6.09 1.03 -15.66
CA ARG A 83 -5.04 0.16 -16.22
C ARG A 83 -4.02 -0.26 -15.18
N GLN A 84 -3.59 0.66 -14.32
CA GLN A 84 -2.66 0.38 -13.23
C GLN A 84 -3.29 -0.55 -12.17
N HIS A 85 -4.58 -0.42 -11.85
CA HIS A 85 -5.28 -1.37 -10.98
C HIS A 85 -5.33 -2.79 -11.58
N MET A 86 -5.59 -2.91 -12.89
CA MET A 86 -5.60 -4.20 -13.57
C MET A 86 -4.19 -4.81 -13.63
N ARG A 87 -3.18 -3.99 -13.93
CA ARG A 87 -1.75 -4.39 -13.89
C ARG A 87 -1.36 -4.88 -12.51
N TRP A 88 -1.83 -4.23 -11.45
CA TRP A 88 -1.65 -4.68 -10.06
C TRP A 88 -2.24 -6.08 -9.84
N LYS A 89 -3.52 -6.27 -10.16
CA LYS A 89 -4.20 -7.57 -9.96
C LYS A 89 -3.52 -8.72 -10.71
N LEU A 90 -3.03 -8.45 -11.92
CA LEU A 90 -2.31 -9.44 -12.72
C LEU A 90 -0.98 -9.86 -12.06
N ASN A 91 -0.23 -8.90 -11.53
CA ASN A 91 1.12 -9.15 -11.01
C ASN A 91 1.14 -9.49 -9.51
N LEU A 92 0.14 -9.11 -8.74
CA LEU A 92 0.09 -9.30 -7.29
C LEU A 92 -1.29 -9.82 -6.85
N PRO A 93 -1.73 -10.99 -7.34
CA PRO A 93 -3.10 -11.49 -7.13
C PRO A 93 -3.44 -11.77 -5.65
N ARG A 94 -2.42 -12.05 -4.82
CA ARG A 94 -2.55 -12.28 -3.37
C ARG A 94 -2.52 -11.00 -2.54
N VAL A 95 -2.22 -9.84 -3.15
CA VAL A 95 -1.99 -8.58 -2.45
C VAL A 95 -3.14 -7.62 -2.73
N LYS A 96 -3.92 -7.29 -1.70
CA LYS A 96 -5.01 -6.33 -1.81
C LYS A 96 -4.45 -4.90 -1.73
N PRO A 97 -4.67 -4.04 -2.73
CA PRO A 97 -4.17 -2.68 -2.69
C PRO A 97 -4.95 -1.84 -1.66
N PHE A 98 -4.24 -0.99 -0.92
CA PHE A 98 -4.75 0.09 -0.09
C PHE A 98 -4.15 1.42 -0.59
N TYR A 99 -4.95 2.21 -1.31
CA TYR A 99 -4.46 3.42 -1.94
C TYR A 99 -4.03 4.46 -0.90
N ALA A 100 -2.80 4.97 -1.00
CA ALA A 100 -2.31 6.03 -0.13
C ALA A 100 -2.93 7.36 -0.55
N VAL A 101 -3.95 7.82 0.20
CA VAL A 101 -4.77 9.00 -0.15
C VAL A 101 -3.92 10.26 -0.31
N LYS A 102 -2.90 10.42 0.55
CA LYS A 102 -1.87 11.48 0.47
C LYS A 102 -1.19 11.63 -0.89
N CYS A 103 -1.18 10.60 -1.75
CA CYS A 103 -0.54 10.65 -3.07
C CYS A 103 -1.30 11.52 -4.06
N ASN A 104 -2.63 11.42 -4.07
CA ASN A 104 -3.54 12.28 -4.82
C ASN A 104 -4.96 12.11 -4.23
N PRO A 105 -5.44 13.07 -3.41
CA PRO A 105 -6.74 12.96 -2.74
C PRO A 105 -7.92 13.38 -3.63
N ASP A 106 -7.74 13.44 -4.95
CA ASP A 106 -8.82 13.80 -5.88
C ASP A 106 -10.02 12.84 -5.74
N PRO A 107 -11.24 13.37 -5.52
CA PRO A 107 -12.43 12.56 -5.33
C PRO A 107 -12.71 11.56 -6.46
N ARG A 108 -12.40 11.90 -7.72
CA ARG A 108 -12.66 11.00 -8.86
C ARG A 108 -11.72 9.82 -8.90
N VAL A 109 -10.47 10.00 -8.46
CA VAL A 109 -9.51 8.90 -8.29
C VAL A 109 -9.97 7.96 -7.18
N ILE A 110 -10.39 8.52 -6.04
CA ILE A 110 -10.88 7.75 -4.89
C ILE A 110 -12.15 6.99 -5.25
N GLU A 111 -13.13 7.65 -5.88
CA GLU A 111 -14.39 7.04 -6.35
C GLU A 111 -14.12 5.83 -7.28
N LEU A 112 -13.23 6.00 -8.26
CA LEU A 112 -12.86 4.92 -9.17
C LEU A 112 -12.21 3.75 -8.41
N LEU A 113 -11.20 4.01 -7.59
CA LEU A 113 -10.52 2.97 -6.82
C LEU A 113 -11.44 2.28 -5.82
N ALA A 114 -12.40 3.02 -5.26
CA ALA A 114 -13.43 2.52 -4.38
C ALA A 114 -14.36 1.54 -5.11
N ALA A 115 -14.81 1.89 -6.31
CA ALA A 115 -15.62 1.03 -7.17
C ALA A 115 -14.87 -0.25 -7.60
N LEU A 116 -13.54 -0.18 -7.72
CA LEU A 116 -12.67 -1.33 -8.02
C LEU A 116 -12.35 -2.22 -6.80
N GLY A 117 -12.83 -1.85 -5.60
CA GLY A 117 -12.67 -2.64 -4.37
C GLY A 117 -11.38 -2.39 -3.57
N THR A 118 -10.64 -1.33 -3.88
CA THR A 118 -9.37 -0.94 -3.22
C THR A 118 -9.61 -0.48 -1.78
N GLY A 119 -8.73 -0.80 -0.83
CA GLY A 119 -8.71 -0.16 0.49
C GLY A 119 -8.07 1.23 0.44
N PHE A 120 -7.97 1.91 1.58
CA PHE A 120 -7.38 3.25 1.67
C PHE A 120 -6.42 3.35 2.86
N ASP A 121 -5.17 3.69 2.57
CA ASP A 121 -4.19 4.12 3.56
C ASP A 121 -4.38 5.63 3.79
N CYS A 122 -4.80 5.95 5.01
CA CYS A 122 -4.97 7.33 5.48
C CYS A 122 -3.90 7.66 6.51
N ALA A 123 -3.35 8.87 6.44
CA ALA A 123 -2.34 9.40 7.36
C ALA A 123 -2.85 10.54 8.26
N SER A 124 -4.08 11.01 8.03
CA SER A 124 -4.65 12.16 8.75
C SER A 124 -6.16 12.03 8.96
N LYS A 125 -6.70 12.81 9.91
CA LYS A 125 -8.16 12.91 10.13
C LYS A 125 -8.89 13.33 8.85
N TRP A 126 -8.33 14.28 8.10
CA TRP A 126 -8.95 14.79 6.88
C TRP A 126 -9.09 13.70 5.82
N GLU A 127 -8.05 12.88 5.62
CA GLU A 127 -8.12 11.74 4.69
C GLU A 127 -9.18 10.72 5.13
N ILE A 128 -9.24 10.39 6.42
CA ILE A 128 -10.26 9.49 6.97
C ILE A 128 -11.67 10.06 6.73
N ASP A 129 -11.88 11.35 6.99
CA ASP A 129 -13.16 12.02 6.77
C ASP A 129 -13.56 11.97 5.30
N GLN A 130 -12.63 12.20 4.37
CA GLN A 130 -12.92 12.11 2.94
C GLN A 130 -13.44 10.72 2.55
N ILE A 131 -12.76 9.65 3.00
CA ILE A 131 -13.17 8.28 2.70
C ILE A 131 -14.55 7.97 3.32
N LEU A 132 -14.78 8.34 4.58
CA LEU A 132 -16.06 8.09 5.26
C LEU A 132 -17.21 8.91 4.67
N ASN A 133 -16.98 10.17 4.31
CA ASN A 133 -18.00 11.05 3.70
C ASN A 133 -18.41 10.58 2.31
N MET A 134 -17.58 9.79 1.63
CA MET A 134 -17.93 9.10 0.37
C MET A 134 -18.77 7.83 0.60
N GLY A 135 -19.16 7.52 1.84
CA GLY A 135 -19.99 6.37 2.19
C GLY A 135 -19.22 5.05 2.26
N LEU A 136 -17.89 5.09 2.33
CA LEU A 136 -17.05 3.90 2.43
C LEU A 136 -16.92 3.44 3.89
N THR A 137 -16.83 2.13 4.10
CA THR A 137 -16.85 1.56 5.45
C THR A 137 -15.47 1.64 6.13
N PRO A 138 -15.41 1.76 7.47
CA PRO A 138 -14.15 1.84 8.22
C PRO A 138 -13.20 0.66 8.01
N GLU A 139 -13.71 -0.53 7.67
CA GLU A 139 -12.90 -1.74 7.41
C GLU A 139 -12.06 -1.62 6.14
N ARG A 140 -12.36 -0.65 5.28
CA ARG A 140 -11.55 -0.32 4.10
C ARG A 140 -10.43 0.65 4.42
N ILE A 141 -10.27 1.11 5.67
CA ILE A 141 -9.30 2.10 6.07
C ILE A 141 -8.24 1.47 6.97
N ILE A 142 -6.97 1.70 6.64
CA ILE A 142 -5.85 1.57 7.57
C ILE A 142 -5.32 2.96 7.93
N TYR A 143 -5.24 3.26 9.22
CA TYR A 143 -4.60 4.49 9.70
C TYR A 143 -3.08 4.25 9.82
N ALA A 144 -2.37 4.28 8.69
CA ALA A 144 -0.95 3.90 8.62
C ALA A 144 0.03 5.03 9.00
N GLN A 145 -0.33 5.85 9.99
CA GLN A 145 0.56 6.81 10.64
C GLN A 145 1.09 6.21 11.95
N PRO A 146 2.39 5.89 12.08
CA PRO A 146 2.91 5.28 13.31
C PRO A 146 2.81 6.19 14.54
N CYS A 147 2.89 7.51 14.37
CA CYS A 147 2.86 8.48 15.47
C CYS A 147 1.60 9.35 15.44
N LYS A 148 0.59 9.04 16.28
CA LYS A 148 -0.73 9.69 16.22
C LYS A 148 -0.98 10.63 17.41
N THR A 149 -1.72 11.71 17.17
CA THR A 149 -2.17 12.63 18.22
C THR A 149 -3.31 12.01 19.04
N ASN A 150 -3.32 12.22 20.36
CA ASN A 150 -4.35 11.68 21.27
C ASN A 150 -5.79 12.03 20.87
N SER A 151 -6.04 13.25 20.41
CA SER A 151 -7.36 13.68 19.92
C SER A 151 -7.81 12.88 18.71
N TYR A 152 -6.89 12.62 17.78
CA TYR A 152 -7.16 11.83 16.58
C TYR A 152 -7.34 10.35 16.89
N LEU A 153 -6.61 9.79 17.86
CA LEU A 153 -6.86 8.42 18.34
C LEU A 153 -8.27 8.25 18.90
N ARG A 154 -8.76 9.23 19.68
CA ARG A 154 -10.16 9.21 20.14
C ARG A 154 -11.15 9.34 18.99
N TYR A 155 -10.85 10.18 18.01
CA TYR A 155 -11.68 10.36 16.83
C TYR A 155 -11.80 9.09 15.98
N VAL A 156 -10.69 8.45 15.63
CA VAL A 156 -10.73 7.23 14.80
C VAL A 156 -11.45 6.09 15.50
N LYS A 157 -11.39 6.04 16.84
CA LYS A 157 -12.22 5.14 17.65
C LYS A 157 -13.71 5.40 17.48
N THR A 158 -14.16 6.67 17.52
CA THR A 158 -15.58 6.98 17.32
C THR A 158 -16.06 6.68 15.89
N GLN A 159 -15.15 6.71 14.92
CA GLN A 159 -15.45 6.35 13.53
C GLN A 159 -15.34 4.83 13.25
N GLY A 160 -14.90 4.02 14.21
CA GLY A 160 -14.76 2.57 14.02
C GLY A 160 -13.57 2.13 13.15
N VAL A 161 -12.62 3.02 12.84
CA VAL A 161 -11.39 2.65 12.09
C VAL A 161 -10.46 1.91 13.05
N LYS A 162 -10.36 0.59 12.92
CA LYS A 162 -9.61 -0.28 13.87
C LYS A 162 -8.15 -0.47 13.51
N GLN A 163 -7.84 -0.58 12.22
CA GLN A 163 -6.51 -0.94 11.73
C GLN A 163 -5.59 0.27 11.78
N MET A 164 -4.45 0.15 12.47
CA MET A 164 -3.47 1.22 12.56
C MET A 164 -2.05 0.70 12.78
N THR A 165 -1.06 1.50 12.38
CA THR A 165 0.36 1.16 12.56
C THR A 165 0.93 1.75 13.85
N PHE A 166 2.02 1.18 14.34
CA PHE A 166 2.86 1.73 15.40
C PHE A 166 4.31 1.26 15.22
N ASP A 167 5.27 1.98 15.79
CA ASP A 167 6.69 1.61 15.76
C ASP A 167 7.46 1.98 17.03
N ASN A 168 6.77 2.42 18.08
CA ASN A 168 7.39 2.89 19.32
C ASN A 168 6.50 2.64 20.55
N ALA A 169 7.09 2.65 21.74
CA ALA A 169 6.43 2.35 23.01
C ALA A 169 5.40 3.43 23.42
N ASP A 170 5.69 4.72 23.18
CA ASP A 170 4.77 5.81 23.50
C ASP A 170 3.44 5.67 22.75
N GLU A 171 3.49 5.19 21.51
CA GLU A 171 2.30 4.88 20.73
C GLU A 171 1.47 3.77 21.36
N LEU A 172 2.11 2.69 21.83
CA LEU A 172 1.42 1.60 22.53
C LEU A 172 0.73 2.10 23.80
N TYR A 173 1.39 2.92 24.62
CA TYR A 173 0.76 3.50 25.82
C TYR A 173 -0.44 4.38 25.48
N LYS A 174 -0.35 5.20 24.43
CA LYS A 174 -1.49 6.02 23.96
C LYS A 174 -2.65 5.14 23.50
N ILE A 175 -2.38 4.10 22.72
CA ILE A 175 -3.39 3.19 22.18
C ILE A 175 -4.05 2.39 23.31
N ALA A 176 -3.28 1.80 24.23
CA ALA A 176 -3.81 1.09 25.40
C ALA A 176 -4.79 1.96 26.20
N LYS A 177 -4.45 3.24 26.39
CA LYS A 177 -5.30 4.18 27.12
C LYS A 177 -6.55 4.61 26.34
N LEU A 178 -6.41 4.89 25.04
CA LEU A 178 -7.45 5.59 24.28
C LEU A 178 -8.28 4.65 23.42
N TYR A 179 -7.66 3.63 22.83
CA TYR A 179 -8.27 2.70 21.89
C TYR A 179 -7.71 1.26 22.02
N PRO A 180 -7.93 0.58 23.16
CA PRO A 180 -7.37 -0.77 23.40
C PRO A 180 -7.91 -1.86 22.46
N GLY A 181 -9.06 -1.64 21.81
CA GLY A 181 -9.65 -2.55 20.82
C GLY A 181 -9.15 -2.36 19.38
N ALA A 182 -8.09 -1.58 19.17
CA ALA A 182 -7.48 -1.40 17.86
C ALA A 182 -6.76 -2.67 17.38
N GLU A 183 -6.65 -2.82 16.06
CA GLU A 183 -5.89 -3.88 15.39
C GLU A 183 -4.56 -3.31 14.92
N LEU A 184 -3.47 -3.76 15.52
CA LEU A 184 -2.18 -3.11 15.39
C LEU A 184 -1.26 -3.82 14.41
N PHE A 185 -0.62 -3.01 13.56
CA PHE A 185 0.46 -3.42 12.68
C PHE A 185 1.77 -2.84 13.19
N LEU A 186 2.70 -3.71 13.59
CA LEU A 186 4.05 -3.26 13.94
C LEU A 186 4.77 -2.85 12.64
N ARG A 187 5.11 -1.58 12.49
CA ARG A 187 5.91 -1.10 11.36
C ARG A 187 7.38 -1.37 11.63
N ILE A 188 8.04 -2.13 10.77
CA ILE A 188 9.47 -2.40 10.85
C ILE A 188 10.25 -1.51 9.89
N MET A 189 11.50 -1.24 10.25
CA MET A 189 12.45 -0.54 9.41
C MET A 189 12.93 -1.46 8.28
N THR A 190 13.12 -0.89 7.10
CA THR A 190 13.70 -1.58 5.95
C THR A 190 14.97 -0.88 5.50
N ASP A 191 15.80 -1.61 4.77
CA ASP A 191 16.91 -1.01 4.04
C ASP A 191 16.36 -0.19 2.86
N ASP A 192 16.33 1.13 3.01
CA ASP A 192 15.77 2.07 2.02
C ASP A 192 16.85 2.90 1.31
N GLU A 193 18.11 2.44 1.34
CA GLU A 193 19.26 3.16 0.80
C GLU A 193 19.10 3.54 -0.69
N SER A 194 18.41 2.68 -1.46
CA SER A 194 18.17 2.81 -2.90
C SER A 194 16.89 3.60 -3.27
N SER A 195 16.20 4.18 -2.28
CA SER A 195 14.96 4.93 -2.49
C SER A 195 15.20 6.44 -2.66
N LEU A 196 14.34 7.09 -3.46
CA LEU A 196 14.37 8.54 -3.65
C LEU A 196 13.93 9.30 -2.39
N CYS A 197 12.99 8.73 -1.62
CA CYS A 197 12.55 9.28 -0.34
C CYS A 197 12.72 8.23 0.76
N ARG A 198 13.70 8.46 1.62
CA ARG A 198 14.04 7.61 2.76
C ARG A 198 13.08 7.86 3.93
N PHE A 199 12.37 6.82 4.35
CA PHE A 199 11.46 6.86 5.49
C PHE A 199 12.00 6.13 6.71
N SER A 200 12.95 5.22 6.55
CA SER A 200 13.53 4.40 7.63
C SER A 200 14.24 5.22 8.69
N MET A 201 14.78 6.40 8.33
CA MET A 201 15.34 7.34 9.31
C MET A 201 14.30 7.96 10.26
N LYS A 202 13.01 7.90 9.89
CA LYS A 202 11.91 8.54 10.63
C LYS A 202 10.92 7.53 11.21
N PHE A 203 10.71 6.40 10.54
CA PHE A 203 9.67 5.42 10.87
C PHE A 203 10.19 4.00 10.75
N GLY A 204 9.65 3.13 11.60
CA GLY A 204 9.96 1.70 11.62
C GLY A 204 10.83 1.30 12.81
N ALA A 205 10.40 0.26 13.51
CA ALA A 205 11.18 -0.35 14.57
C ALA A 205 12.35 -1.15 14.00
N SER A 206 13.52 -1.06 14.64
CA SER A 206 14.64 -1.94 14.32
C SER A 206 14.35 -3.38 14.75
N LYS A 207 15.14 -4.34 14.27
CA LYS A 207 14.97 -5.77 14.61
C LYS A 207 15.14 -6.01 16.11
N GLU A 208 16.02 -5.23 16.74
CA GLU A 208 16.33 -5.31 18.17
C GLU A 208 15.13 -4.86 19.01
N ILE A 209 14.45 -3.79 18.59
CA ILE A 209 13.35 -3.18 19.34
C ILE A 209 12.01 -3.88 19.05
N ALA A 210 11.85 -4.52 17.89
CA ALA A 210 10.60 -5.18 17.50
C ALA A 210 10.10 -6.19 18.55
N GLY A 211 10.99 -7.01 19.11
CA GLY A 211 10.66 -7.97 20.16
C GLY A 211 10.22 -7.31 21.47
N GLU A 212 10.88 -6.23 21.87
CA GLU A 212 10.53 -5.45 23.07
C GLU A 212 9.15 -4.80 22.93
N LEU A 213 8.83 -4.29 21.74
CA LEU A 213 7.52 -3.71 21.44
C LEU A 213 6.40 -4.75 21.44
N LEU A 214 6.67 -5.96 20.93
CA LEU A 214 5.71 -7.06 20.99
C LEU A 214 5.45 -7.51 22.44
N ALA A 215 6.50 -7.62 23.25
CA ALA A 215 6.36 -7.92 24.68
C ALA A 215 5.51 -6.85 25.38
N LEU A 216 5.83 -5.56 25.19
CA LEU A 216 5.06 -4.46 25.77
C LEU A 216 3.60 -4.45 25.29
N ALA A 217 3.35 -4.68 24.01
CA ALA A 217 1.99 -4.77 23.48
C ALA A 217 1.19 -5.90 24.16
N LYS A 218 1.86 -7.03 24.46
CA LYS A 218 1.25 -8.15 25.16
C LYS A 218 0.92 -7.80 26.61
N ASP A 219 1.85 -7.16 27.32
CA ASP A 219 1.67 -6.71 28.70
C ASP A 219 0.54 -5.67 28.83
N LEU A 220 0.37 -4.81 27.82
CA LEU A 220 -0.70 -3.83 27.73
C LEU A 220 -2.05 -4.42 27.27
N GLY A 221 -2.11 -5.72 26.96
CA GLY A 221 -3.32 -6.39 26.48
C GLY A 221 -3.80 -5.92 25.10
N LEU A 222 -2.88 -5.40 24.27
CA LEU A 222 -3.18 -4.93 22.92
C LEU A 222 -3.19 -6.08 21.91
N ASN A 223 -3.85 -5.88 20.77
CA ASN A 223 -3.96 -6.89 19.71
C ASN A 223 -3.08 -6.53 18.51
N VAL A 224 -1.89 -7.14 18.43
CA VAL A 224 -1.03 -7.03 17.24
C VAL A 224 -1.43 -8.11 16.23
N VAL A 225 -1.94 -7.67 15.08
CA VAL A 225 -2.52 -8.53 14.03
C VAL A 225 -1.59 -8.73 12.83
N GLY A 226 -0.47 -8.01 12.79
CA GLY A 226 0.38 -8.01 11.62
C GLY A 226 1.65 -7.19 11.75
N VAL A 227 2.43 -7.24 10.68
CA VAL A 227 3.63 -6.43 10.46
C VAL A 227 3.38 -5.54 9.25
N SER A 228 3.93 -4.33 9.27
CA SER A 228 3.97 -3.45 8.11
C SER A 228 5.40 -3.02 7.79
N PHE A 229 5.69 -2.70 6.54
CA PHE A 229 6.94 -2.04 6.17
C PHE A 229 6.73 -1.09 4.99
N HIS A 230 7.77 -0.34 4.62
CA HIS A 230 7.76 0.46 3.39
C HIS A 230 9.19 0.62 2.87
N VAL A 231 9.50 0.09 1.69
CA VAL A 231 10.86 0.05 1.11
C VAL A 231 11.36 1.41 0.57
N GLY A 232 10.76 2.53 1.00
CA GLY A 232 11.00 3.87 0.47
C GLY A 232 10.29 4.15 -0.86
N SER A 233 9.98 5.43 -1.13
CA SER A 233 9.38 5.83 -2.41
C SER A 233 10.44 5.88 -3.51
N GLY A 234 10.12 5.40 -4.71
CA GLY A 234 11.09 5.41 -5.80
C GLY A 234 12.18 4.36 -5.63
N ALA A 235 11.91 3.27 -4.91
CA ALA A 235 12.88 2.19 -4.75
C ALA A 235 13.26 1.68 -6.15
N SER A 236 14.55 1.43 -6.38
CA SER A 236 15.05 0.92 -7.66
C SER A 236 15.48 -0.54 -7.57
N ASP A 237 15.74 -1.05 -6.37
CA ASP A 237 16.19 -2.41 -6.11
C ASP A 237 15.01 -3.32 -5.72
N PRO A 238 14.63 -4.30 -6.57
CA PRO A 238 13.63 -5.32 -6.23
C PRO A 238 13.96 -6.12 -4.97
N MET A 239 15.24 -6.32 -4.63
CA MET A 239 15.65 -7.13 -3.47
C MET A 239 15.31 -6.48 -2.13
N ALA A 240 15.02 -5.17 -2.11
CA ALA A 240 14.51 -4.49 -0.91
C ALA A 240 13.21 -5.13 -0.41
N PHE A 241 12.31 -5.52 -1.32
CA PHE A 241 11.07 -6.23 -0.95
C PHE A 241 11.36 -7.63 -0.40
N TYR A 242 12.29 -8.38 -1.00
CA TYR A 242 12.65 -9.71 -0.51
C TYR A 242 13.15 -9.65 0.95
N LYS A 243 14.10 -8.75 1.22
CA LYS A 243 14.66 -8.54 2.56
C LYS A 243 13.59 -8.10 3.57
N ALA A 244 12.72 -7.17 3.18
CA ALA A 244 11.65 -6.70 4.04
C ALA A 244 10.61 -7.79 4.37
N VAL A 245 10.27 -8.65 3.41
CA VAL A 245 9.38 -9.80 3.63
C VAL A 245 10.04 -10.82 4.56
N HIS A 246 11.30 -11.18 4.33
CA HIS A 246 12.05 -12.06 5.23
C HIS A 246 12.11 -11.50 6.66
N ASP A 247 12.41 -10.21 6.81
CA ASP A 247 12.50 -9.59 8.14
C ASP A 247 11.14 -9.51 8.83
N SER A 248 10.06 -9.29 8.06
CA SER A 248 8.70 -9.38 8.57
C SER A 248 8.38 -10.79 9.05
N TYR A 249 8.80 -11.82 8.33
CA TYR A 249 8.60 -13.22 8.73
C TYR A 249 9.23 -13.52 10.10
N LEU A 250 10.46 -13.04 10.34
CA LEU A 250 11.09 -13.18 11.65
C LEU A 250 10.30 -12.49 12.78
N VAL A 251 9.68 -11.34 12.51
CA VAL A 251 8.84 -10.62 13.48
C VAL A 251 7.51 -11.33 13.70
N PHE A 252 6.92 -11.95 12.66
CA PHE A 252 5.76 -12.82 12.80
C PHE A 252 6.05 -14.00 13.74
N GLU A 253 7.23 -14.62 13.62
CA GLU A 253 7.65 -15.72 14.49
C GLU A 253 7.83 -15.28 15.95
N GLN A 254 8.41 -14.09 16.18
CA GLN A 254 8.46 -13.49 17.52
C GLN A 254 7.05 -13.22 18.07
N GLY A 255 6.17 -12.65 17.24
CA GLY A 255 4.78 -12.38 17.61
C GLY A 255 4.04 -13.65 18.03
N ARG A 256 4.23 -14.74 17.28
CA ARG A 256 3.68 -16.06 17.61
C ARG A 256 4.20 -16.59 18.94
N ALA A 257 5.49 -16.39 19.25
CA ALA A 257 6.08 -16.77 20.54
C ALA A 257 5.46 -15.99 21.72
N PHE A 258 5.07 -14.73 21.53
CA PHE A 258 4.31 -13.94 22.51
C PHE A 258 2.80 -14.27 22.53
N GLY A 259 2.34 -15.19 21.67
CA GLY A 259 0.94 -15.61 21.58
C GLY A 259 0.04 -14.61 20.87
N PHE A 260 0.56 -13.84 19.92
CA PHE A 260 -0.25 -13.07 18.97
C PHE A 260 -0.71 -13.96 17.81
N ASN A 261 -1.91 -13.69 17.31
CA ASN A 261 -2.46 -14.33 16.12
C ASN A 261 -2.32 -13.39 14.92
N MET A 262 -1.07 -13.22 14.45
CA MET A 262 -0.78 -12.35 13.32
C MET A 262 -1.21 -13.01 12.01
N LYS A 263 -1.98 -12.28 11.20
CA LYS A 263 -2.60 -12.78 9.96
C LYS A 263 -2.39 -11.88 8.76
N THR A 264 -1.77 -10.72 8.93
CA THR A 264 -1.76 -9.73 7.86
C THR A 264 -0.39 -9.09 7.73
N LEU A 265 0.19 -9.17 6.53
CA LEU A 265 1.42 -8.48 6.19
C LEU A 265 1.07 -7.27 5.32
N ASP A 266 1.35 -6.08 5.80
CA ASP A 266 1.29 -4.86 4.98
C ASP A 266 2.68 -4.61 4.37
N ILE A 267 2.78 -4.79 3.06
CA ILE A 267 4.05 -4.65 2.34
C ILE A 267 4.37 -3.19 1.98
N GLY A 268 3.46 -2.28 2.33
CA GLY A 268 3.55 -0.87 2.03
C GLY A 268 3.69 -0.56 0.55
N GLY A 269 4.44 0.50 0.26
CA GLY A 269 4.61 1.06 -1.08
C GLY A 269 6.07 1.18 -1.46
N GLY A 270 6.32 1.91 -2.55
CA GLY A 270 7.65 2.08 -3.13
C GLY A 270 7.75 1.64 -4.59
N PHE A 271 6.71 0.99 -5.11
CA PHE A 271 6.58 0.58 -6.50
C PHE A 271 6.76 1.75 -7.47
N CYS A 272 7.58 1.53 -8.49
CA CYS A 272 7.82 2.44 -9.60
C CYS A 272 7.18 1.89 -10.88
N ASP A 273 6.71 2.77 -11.76
CA ASP A 273 6.04 2.37 -12.98
C ASP A 273 6.95 1.55 -13.91
N ASP A 274 8.21 1.98 -14.07
CA ASP A 274 9.16 1.37 -15.00
C ASP A 274 9.70 0.00 -14.54
N SER A 275 9.63 -0.31 -13.24
CA SER A 275 10.19 -1.53 -12.64
C SER A 275 9.18 -2.38 -11.87
N PHE A 276 7.88 -2.10 -12.05
CA PHE A 276 6.81 -2.74 -11.29
C PHE A 276 6.80 -4.27 -11.44
N GLU A 277 6.90 -4.80 -12.65
CA GLU A 277 6.87 -6.25 -12.90
C GLU A 277 8.04 -6.96 -12.22
N ASP A 278 9.24 -6.38 -12.25
CA ASP A 278 10.44 -6.95 -11.65
C ASP A 278 10.31 -6.97 -10.12
N MET A 279 9.86 -5.86 -9.52
CA MET A 279 9.56 -5.79 -8.09
C MET A 279 8.46 -6.77 -7.69
N ALA A 280 7.39 -6.84 -8.47
CA ALA A 280 6.28 -7.74 -8.19
C ALA A 280 6.71 -9.20 -8.31
N ALA A 281 7.59 -9.55 -9.25
CA ALA A 281 8.12 -10.90 -9.38
C ALA A 281 8.94 -11.32 -8.16
N VAL A 282 9.86 -10.46 -7.70
CA VAL A 282 10.66 -10.72 -6.50
C VAL A 282 9.78 -10.81 -5.25
N LEU A 283 8.83 -9.89 -5.12
CA LEU A 283 7.87 -9.87 -4.01
C LEU A 283 7.00 -11.14 -4.00
N ARG A 284 6.47 -11.60 -5.13
CA ARG A 284 5.71 -12.86 -5.21
C ARG A 284 6.55 -14.03 -4.73
N GLY A 285 7.79 -14.15 -5.22
CA GLY A 285 8.70 -15.21 -4.78
C GLY A 285 8.95 -15.19 -3.27
N ALA A 286 9.20 -14.01 -2.71
CA ALA A 286 9.37 -13.84 -1.27
C ALA A 286 8.09 -14.19 -0.48
N LEU A 287 6.92 -13.78 -0.97
CA LEU A 287 5.64 -14.11 -0.33
C LEU A 287 5.34 -15.61 -0.40
N ASP A 288 5.67 -16.30 -1.48
CA ASP A 288 5.47 -17.75 -1.59
C ASP A 288 6.43 -18.52 -0.69
N GLU A 289 7.66 -18.02 -0.51
CA GLU A 289 8.68 -18.62 0.36
C GLU A 289 8.35 -18.45 1.86
N TYR A 290 8.09 -17.21 2.30
CA TYR A 290 7.97 -16.88 3.73
C TYR A 290 6.53 -16.85 4.24
N PHE A 291 5.57 -16.56 3.37
CA PHE A 291 4.16 -16.46 3.71
C PHE A 291 3.30 -17.24 2.72
N PRO A 292 3.55 -18.55 2.51
CA PRO A 292 2.83 -19.35 1.52
C PRO A 292 1.31 -19.25 1.72
N PRO A 293 0.51 -19.33 0.64
CA PRO A 293 -0.93 -19.41 0.78
C PRO A 293 -1.28 -20.64 1.60
N SER A 294 -2.24 -20.49 2.51
CA SER A 294 -2.78 -21.61 3.26
C SER A 294 -3.35 -22.64 2.29
N SER A 295 -3.00 -23.90 2.52
CA SER A 295 -3.67 -25.02 1.86
C SER A 295 -5.04 -25.15 2.51
N ASN A 296 -6.07 -24.59 1.88
CA ASN A 296 -7.46 -24.96 2.20
C ASN A 296 -7.73 -26.41 1.77
#